data_AF-A0A958S3Q0-F1
#
_entry.id   AF-A0A958S3Q0-F1
#
_cell.length_a   1.000
_cell.length_b   1.000
_cell.length_c   1.000
_cell.angle_alpha   90.00
_cell.angle_beta   90.00
_cell.angle_gamma   90.00
#
_symmetry.space_group_name_H-M   'P 1'
#
loop_
_entity.id
_entity.type
_entity.pdbx_description
1 polymer ?
#
loop_
_entity_poly.entity_id
_entity_poly.type
_entity_poly.pdbx_seq_one_letter_code
_entity_poly.pdbx_strand_id
1 'polypeptide(L)'
;PLRLIQLHVCAMYVAAAWQRLDDPNWLGGSMVFAAMTNIIFSRLPNIDWHQWKNALAFFTYAALILEVAAPILLWRKKWGLWCVVGLVAMHAGLELFTMTGYWQYMMSLMLVCFLPDSFSKKALELIPTRWLQVALKRRHTQPG
;
A
#
# COMPACT_ATOMS: atom_id res chain seq x y z
N PRO A 1 1.46 -18.76 -9.69
CA PRO A 1 2.23 -17.86 -8.80
C PRO A 1 1.51 -16.54 -8.47
N LEU A 2 1.04 -15.77 -9.47
CA LEU A 2 0.41 -14.45 -9.23
C LEU A 2 -0.82 -14.49 -8.31
N ARG A 3 -1.74 -15.44 -8.54
CA ARG A 3 -2.94 -15.62 -7.70
C ARG A 3 -2.61 -15.90 -6.24
N LEU A 4 -1.51 -16.60 -5.97
CA LEU A 4 -1.07 -16.90 -4.60
C LEU A 4 -0.60 -15.64 -3.88
N ILE A 5 0.14 -14.75 -4.57
CA ILE A 5 0.54 -13.45 -4.03
C ILE A 5 -0.70 -12.57 -3.78
N GLN A 6 -1.65 -12.54 -4.72
CA GLN A 6 -2.90 -11.81 -4.53
C GLN A 6 -3.67 -12.30 -3.29
N LEU A 7 -3.79 -13.62 -3.10
CA LEU A 7 -4.41 -14.19 -1.91
C LEU A 7 -3.63 -13.87 -0.63
N HIS A 8 -2.29 -13.91 -0.68
CA HIS A 8 -1.44 -13.51 0.44
C HIS A 8 -1.70 -12.04 0.83
N VAL A 9 -1.76 -11.13 -0.13
CA VAL A 9 -2.08 -9.71 0.12
C VAL A 9 -3.48 -9.56 0.74
N CYS A 10 -4.48 -10.27 0.23
CA CYS A 10 -5.81 -10.26 0.82
C CYS A 10 -5.79 -10.76 2.28
N ALA A 11 -5.07 -11.84 2.56
CA ALA A 11 -4.92 -12.37 3.92
C ALA A 11 -4.24 -11.35 4.85
N MET A 12 -3.22 -10.63 4.37
CA MET A 12 -2.56 -9.57 5.14
C MET A 12 -3.52 -8.43 5.48
N TYR A 13 -4.36 -7.99 4.54
CA TYR A 13 -5.37 -6.95 4.82
C TYR A 13 -6.49 -7.43 5.74
N VAL A 14 -6.92 -8.70 5.63
CA VAL A 14 -7.88 -9.28 6.59
C VAL A 14 -7.29 -9.31 7.99
N ALA A 15 -6.04 -9.77 8.13
CA ALA A 15 -5.37 -9.85 9.42
C ALA A 15 -5.15 -8.45 10.04
N ALA A 16 -4.71 -7.48 9.23
CA ALA A 16 -4.55 -6.10 9.65
C ALA A 16 -5.90 -5.49 10.09
N ALA A 17 -6.95 -5.63 9.27
CA ALA A 17 -8.28 -5.16 9.61
C ALA A 17 -8.79 -5.79 10.92
N TRP A 18 -8.57 -7.10 11.12
CA TRP A 18 -8.97 -7.79 12.35
C TRP A 18 -8.28 -7.21 13.58
N GLN A 19 -6.96 -6.99 13.52
CA GLN A 19 -6.21 -6.38 14.62
C GLN A 19 -6.70 -4.97 14.94
N ARG A 20 -7.14 -4.20 13.94
CA ARG A 20 -7.67 -2.84 14.14
C ARG A 20 -9.02 -2.81 14.85
N LEU A 21 -9.82 -3.87 14.73
CA LEU A 21 -11.11 -3.94 15.41
C LEU A 21 -10.97 -4.10 16.94
N ASP A 22 -9.81 -4.56 17.41
CA ASP A 22 -9.51 -4.74 18.84
C ASP A 22 -8.82 -3.52 19.47
N ASP A 23 -8.53 -2.48 18.69
CA ASP A 23 -7.82 -1.29 19.15
C ASP A 23 -8.74 -0.06 19.23
N PRO A 24 -8.99 0.48 20.44
CA PRO A 24 -9.83 1.65 20.62
C PRO A 24 -9.38 2.89 19.84
N ASN A 25 -8.10 3.03 19.50
CA ASN A 25 -7.62 4.18 18.73
C ASN A 25 -8.03 4.11 17.26
N TRP A 26 -8.13 2.90 16.71
CA TRP A 26 -8.64 2.70 15.35
C TRP A 26 -10.14 2.99 15.29
N LEU A 27 -10.90 2.44 16.24
CA LEU A 27 -12.35 2.63 16.32
C LEU A 27 -12.75 4.06 16.71
N GLY A 28 -11.96 4.73 17.54
CA GLY A 28 -12.16 6.12 17.96
C GLY A 28 -11.63 7.15 16.97
N GLY A 29 -10.98 6.72 15.88
CA GLY A 29 -10.40 7.62 14.88
C GLY A 29 -9.17 8.40 15.38
N SER A 30 -8.54 7.99 16.48
CA SER A 30 -7.36 8.68 17.03
C SER A 30 -6.04 8.07 16.57
N MET A 31 -6.03 6.92 15.88
CA MET A 31 -4.79 6.20 15.59
C MET A 31 -3.78 7.00 14.78
N VAL A 32 -4.18 7.62 13.66
CA VAL A 32 -3.23 8.39 12.84
C VAL A 32 -2.70 9.59 13.62
N PHE A 33 -3.55 10.27 14.40
CA PHE A 33 -3.11 11.33 15.30
C PHE A 33 -2.09 10.81 16.32
N ALA A 34 -2.39 9.69 16.99
CA ALA A 34 -1.51 9.08 17.98
C ALA A 34 -0.15 8.69 17.36
N ALA A 35 -0.13 8.12 16.15
CA ALA A 35 1.10 7.78 15.44
C ALA A 35 1.95 9.02 15.12
N MET A 36 1.32 10.13 14.72
CA MET A 36 2.01 11.36 14.33
C MET A 36 2.49 12.20 15.52
N THR A 37 1.85 12.04 16.70
CA THR A 37 2.30 12.68 17.95
C THR A 37 3.26 11.82 18.77
N ASN A 38 3.42 10.55 18.43
CA ASN A 38 4.32 9.65 19.14
C ASN A 38 5.76 9.88 18.68
N ILE A 39 6.67 10.19 19.61
CA ILE A 39 8.07 10.50 19.30
C ILE A 39 8.85 9.34 18.65
N ILE A 40 8.43 8.09 18.87
CA ILE A 40 9.06 6.90 18.30
C ILE A 40 8.59 6.68 16.87
N PHE A 41 7.30 6.94 16.59
CA PHE A 41 6.69 6.64 15.30
C PHE A 41 6.66 7.84 14.36
N SER A 42 6.72 9.07 14.85
CA SER A 42 6.60 10.26 14.02
C SER A 42 7.91 10.61 13.32
N ARG A 43 7.85 10.92 12.02
CA ARG A 43 8.98 11.53 11.30
C ARG A 43 9.07 13.05 11.50
N LEU A 44 8.01 13.66 12.00
CA LEU A 44 7.88 15.11 12.15
C LEU A 44 7.50 15.44 13.60
N PRO A 45 8.38 15.14 14.58
CA PRO A 45 8.06 15.26 16.01
C PRO A 45 7.85 16.70 16.48
N ASN A 46 8.33 17.69 15.72
CA ASN A 46 8.24 19.11 16.08
C ASN A 46 6.99 19.80 15.54
N ILE A 47 6.14 19.11 14.79
CA ILE A 47 4.89 19.67 14.25
C ILE A 47 3.77 19.51 15.28
N ASP A 48 3.03 20.59 15.54
CA ASP A 48 1.80 20.51 16.32
C ASP A 48 0.64 19.99 15.46
N TRP A 49 0.31 18.72 15.67
CA TRP A 49 -0.77 18.02 15.00
C TRP A 49 -2.15 18.23 15.64
N HIS A 50 -2.25 18.91 16.80
CA HIS A 50 -3.53 19.08 17.52
C HIS A 50 -4.58 19.80 16.66
N GLN A 51 -4.16 20.83 15.91
CA GLN A 51 -5.04 21.57 15.00
C GLN A 51 -5.59 20.71 13.84
N TRP A 52 -4.94 19.59 13.53
CA TRP A 52 -5.33 18.68 12.42
C TRP A 52 -6.10 17.44 12.90
N LYS A 53 -6.46 17.35 14.18
CA LYS A 53 -7.05 16.14 14.80
C LYS A 53 -8.24 15.59 14.01
N ASN A 54 -9.15 16.45 13.54
CA ASN A 54 -10.32 16.02 12.77
C ASN A 54 -9.94 15.46 11.39
N ALA A 55 -8.96 16.07 10.72
CA ALA A 55 -8.44 15.56 9.44
C ALA A 55 -7.73 14.22 9.63
N LEU A 56 -6.94 14.07 10.69
CA LEU A 56 -6.27 12.80 11.01
C LEU A 56 -7.27 11.71 11.42
N ALA A 57 -8.39 12.06 12.04
CA ALA A 57 -9.48 11.13 12.28
C ALA A 57 -10.12 10.64 10.98
N PHE A 58 -10.35 11.53 10.02
CA PHE A 58 -10.79 11.14 8.68
C PHE A 58 -9.81 10.14 8.04
N PHE A 59 -8.50 10.39 8.10
CA PHE A 59 -7.50 9.46 7.56
C PHE A 59 -7.47 8.11 8.29
N THR A 60 -7.70 8.10 9.61
CA THR A 60 -7.82 6.86 10.38
C THR A 60 -8.97 6.00 9.87
N TYR A 61 -10.17 6.59 9.73
CA TYR A 61 -11.33 5.86 9.21
C TYR A 61 -11.18 5.49 7.73
N ALA A 62 -10.57 6.36 6.91
CA ALA A 62 -10.31 6.06 5.50
C ALA A 62 -9.37 4.85 5.36
N ALA A 63 -8.31 4.77 6.16
CA ALA A 63 -7.41 3.63 6.20
C ALA A 63 -8.12 2.36 6.67
N LEU A 64 -8.96 2.44 7.72
CA LEU A 64 -9.74 1.31 8.21
C LEU A 64 -10.71 0.77 7.14
N ILE A 65 -11.47 1.65 6.50
CA ILE A 65 -12.40 1.29 5.42
C ILE A 65 -11.65 0.65 4.25
N LEU A 66 -10.53 1.25 3.84
CA LEU A 66 -9.72 0.72 2.74
C LEU A 66 -9.23 -0.70 3.02
N GLU A 67 -8.70 -0.96 4.22
CA GLU A 67 -8.18 -2.28 4.56
C GLU A 67 -9.27 -3.33 4.69
N VAL A 68 -10.41 -3.00 5.29
CA VAL A 68 -11.56 -3.91 5.37
C VAL A 68 -12.12 -4.20 3.98
N ALA A 69 -12.17 -3.19 3.10
CA ALA A 69 -12.73 -3.33 1.77
C ALA A 69 -11.76 -3.97 0.77
N ALA A 70 -10.44 -3.89 0.99
CA ALA A 70 -9.41 -4.34 0.07
C ALA A 70 -9.56 -5.80 -0.40
N PRO A 71 -9.79 -6.80 0.49
CA PRO A 71 -9.94 -8.20 0.08
C PRO A 71 -11.06 -8.44 -0.94
N ILE A 72 -12.06 -7.55 -1.01
CA ILE A 72 -13.20 -7.65 -1.92
C ILE A 72 -12.99 -6.72 -3.14
N LEU A 73 -12.68 -5.45 -2.91
CA LEU A 73 -12.62 -4.43 -3.97
C LEU A 73 -11.46 -4.67 -4.94
N LEU A 74 -10.33 -5.20 -4.47
CA LEU A 74 -9.16 -5.48 -5.32
C LEU A 74 -9.48 -6.43 -6.49
N TRP A 75 -10.48 -7.30 -6.35
CA TRP A 75 -10.89 -8.25 -7.39
C TRP A 75 -11.89 -7.67 -8.40
N ARG A 76 -12.46 -6.50 -8.12
CA ARG A 76 -13.51 -5.89 -8.95
C ARG A 76 -12.88 -5.02 -10.03
N LYS A 77 -13.10 -5.33 -11.31
CA LYS A 77 -12.49 -4.59 -12.45
C LYS A 77 -12.65 -3.07 -12.39
N LYS A 78 -13.82 -2.56 -11.96
CA LYS A 78 -14.12 -1.12 -11.86
C LYS A 78 -13.47 -0.45 -10.64
N TRP A 79 -13.45 -1.14 -9.50
CA TRP A 79 -13.05 -0.56 -8.21
C TRP A 79 -11.63 -0.93 -7.79
N GLY A 80 -11.07 -1.98 -8.36
CA GLY A 80 -9.76 -2.53 -8.00
C GLY A 80 -8.64 -1.53 -8.25
N LEU A 81 -8.66 -0.80 -9.36
CA LEU A 81 -7.66 0.24 -9.62
C LEU A 81 -7.72 1.35 -8.57
N TRP A 82 -8.93 1.84 -8.24
CA TRP A 82 -9.11 2.86 -7.22
C TRP A 82 -8.70 2.37 -5.83
N CYS A 83 -8.96 1.10 -5.52
CA CYS A 83 -8.53 0.47 -4.29
C CYS A 83 -7.00 0.36 -4.21
N VAL A 84 -6.33 -0.05 -5.29
CA VAL A 84 -4.85 -0.06 -5.39
C VAL A 84 -4.29 1.34 -5.16
N VAL A 85 -4.83 2.35 -5.85
CA VAL A 85 -4.37 3.74 -5.70
C VAL A 85 -4.56 4.23 -4.27
N GLY A 86 -5.72 3.97 -3.66
CA GLY A 86 -5.99 4.36 -2.27
C GLY A 86 -5.05 3.69 -1.28
N LEU A 87 -4.79 2.40 -1.43
CA LEU A 87 -3.87 1.66 -0.55
C LEU A 87 -2.41 2.11 -0.74
N VAL A 88 -1.97 2.33 -1.98
CA VAL A 88 -0.62 2.88 -2.24
C VAL A 88 -0.49 4.30 -1.67
N ALA A 89 -1.51 5.14 -1.81
CA ALA A 89 -1.52 6.48 -1.23
C ALA A 89 -1.48 6.44 0.30
N MET A 90 -2.20 5.50 0.93
CA MET A 90 -2.13 5.25 2.37
C MET A 90 -0.71 4.86 2.81
N HIS A 91 -0.08 3.89 2.13
CA HIS A 91 1.30 3.48 2.43
C HIS A 91 2.32 4.59 2.18
N ALA A 92 2.12 5.42 1.15
CA ALA A 92 2.94 6.61 0.93
C ALA A 92 2.78 7.63 2.06
N GLY A 93 1.55 7.81 2.58
CA GLY A 93 1.30 8.62 3.77
C GLY A 93 2.05 8.08 5.00
N LEU A 94 1.99 6.76 5.24
CA LEU A 94 2.78 6.13 6.31
C LEU A 94 4.26 6.44 6.14
N GLU A 95 4.81 6.32 4.94
CA GLU A 95 6.21 6.61 4.71
C GLU A 95 6.58 8.08 4.91
N LEU A 96 5.73 9.01 4.50
CA LEU A 96 6.01 10.44 4.64
C LEU A 96 5.96 10.91 6.09
N PHE A 97 5.04 10.36 6.88
CA PHE A 97 4.72 10.89 8.21
C PHE A 97 5.19 9.99 9.36
N THR A 98 5.44 8.70 9.12
CA THR A 98 5.71 7.71 10.18
C THR A 98 6.94 6.84 9.90
N MET A 99 7.54 6.30 10.95
CA MET A 99 8.66 5.36 10.91
C MET A 99 8.18 3.90 10.93
N THR A 100 7.32 3.52 9.98
CA THR A 100 6.76 2.15 9.89
C THR A 100 7.74 1.13 9.26
N GLY A 101 8.79 1.60 8.59
CA GLY A 101 9.87 0.75 8.07
C GLY A 101 9.52 0.00 6.79
N TYR A 102 10.18 -1.12 6.52
CA TYR A 102 10.15 -1.74 5.18
C TYR A 102 8.78 -2.31 4.75
N TRP A 103 7.88 -2.57 5.70
CA TRP A 103 6.61 -3.22 5.46
C TRP A 103 5.73 -2.46 4.46
N GLN A 104 5.65 -1.13 4.57
CA GLN A 104 4.85 -0.28 3.68
C GLN A 104 5.29 -0.33 2.21
N TYR A 105 6.59 -0.47 1.94
CA TYR A 105 7.10 -0.59 0.56
C TYR A 105 6.79 -1.97 -0.01
N MET A 106 6.96 -3.02 0.80
CA MET A 106 6.63 -4.39 0.40
C MET A 106 5.15 -4.49 0.03
N MET A 107 4.25 -3.97 0.89
CA MET A 107 2.82 -3.97 0.61
C MET A 107 2.47 -3.17 -0.64
N SER A 108 3.08 -1.99 -0.82
CA SER A 108 2.88 -1.15 -2.01
C SER A 108 3.29 -1.88 -3.30
N LEU A 109 4.41 -2.59 -3.30
CA LEU A 109 4.87 -3.35 -4.45
C LEU A 109 3.96 -4.56 -4.75
N MET A 110 3.51 -5.27 -3.72
CA MET A 110 2.61 -6.41 -3.91
C MET A 110 1.24 -6.01 -4.48
N LEU A 111 0.78 -4.76 -4.24
CA LEU A 111 -0.45 -4.25 -4.83
C LEU A 111 -0.39 -4.14 -6.36
N VAL A 112 0.81 -4.00 -6.94
CA VAL A 112 1.00 -4.03 -8.41
C VAL A 112 0.48 -5.33 -9.02
N CYS A 113 0.47 -6.43 -8.25
CA CYS A 113 -0.08 -7.70 -8.70
C CYS A 113 -1.58 -7.66 -9.03
N PHE A 114 -2.31 -6.62 -8.58
CA PHE A 114 -3.73 -6.44 -8.89
C PHE A 114 -4.00 -5.52 -10.08
N LEU A 115 -2.96 -4.90 -10.66
CA LEU A 115 -3.12 -4.04 -11.82
C LEU A 115 -3.44 -4.87 -13.09
N PRO A 116 -4.26 -4.34 -14.01
CA PRO A 116 -4.52 -5.01 -15.28
C PRO A 116 -3.27 -5.11 -16.16
N ASP A 117 -3.20 -6.16 -16.99
CA ASP A 117 -2.08 -6.39 -17.93
C ASP A 117 -1.80 -5.19 -18.86
N SER A 118 -2.81 -4.38 -19.17
CA SER A 118 -2.65 -3.16 -19.97
C SER A 118 -1.67 -2.18 -19.31
N PHE A 119 -1.64 -2.13 -17.98
CA PHE A 119 -0.71 -1.30 -17.22
C PHE A 119 0.72 -1.82 -17.35
N SER A 120 0.91 -3.14 -17.23
CA SER A 120 2.22 -3.77 -17.41
C SER A 120 2.78 -3.56 -18.82
N LYS A 121 1.94 -3.70 -19.85
CA LYS A 121 2.33 -3.45 -21.25
C LYS A 121 2.79 -2.01 -21.45
N LYS A 122 2.01 -1.04 -20.97
CA LYS A 122 2.36 0.39 -21.07
C LYS A 122 3.62 0.73 -20.28
N ALA A 123 3.82 0.12 -19.10
CA ALA A 123 5.04 0.31 -18.32
C ALA A 123 6.28 -0.21 -19.06
N LEU A 124 6.18 -1.36 -19.74
CA LEU A 124 7.27 -1.92 -20.54
C LEU A 124 7.62 -1.05 -21.76
N GLU A 125 6.65 -0.37 -22.35
CA GLU A 125 6.88 0.59 -23.44
C GLU A 125 7.69 1.82 -22.99
N LEU A 126 7.63 2.17 -21.70
CA LEU A 126 8.42 3.27 -21.12
C LEU A 126 9.87 2.87 -20.80
N ILE A 127 10.19 1.58 -20.78
CA ILE A 127 11.55 1.10 -20.56
C ILE A 127 12.34 1.28 -21.86
N PRO A 128 13.48 2.01 -21.87
CA PRO A 128 14.25 2.22 -23.08
C PRO A 128 14.66 0.87 -23.69
N THR A 129 14.31 0.66 -24.96
CA THR A 129 14.48 -0.61 -25.71
C THR A 129 15.90 -1.17 -25.66
N ARG A 130 16.91 -0.32 -25.45
CA ARG A 130 18.32 -0.76 -25.25
C ARG A 130 18.49 -1.71 -24.07
N TRP A 131 17.75 -1.55 -22.97
CA TRP A 131 17.85 -2.41 -21.80
C TRP A 131 17.11 -3.75 -21.99
N LEU A 132 15.96 -3.71 -22.67
CA LEU A 132 15.19 -4.90 -23.05
C LEU A 132 15.99 -5.83 -23.98
N GLN A 133 16.68 -5.26 -24.96
CA GLN A 133 17.54 -6.00 -25.90
C GLN A 133 18.72 -6.68 -25.18
N VAL A 134 19.36 -6.02 -24.21
CA VAL A 134 20.45 -6.59 -23.41
C VAL A 134 19.97 -7.74 -22.52
N ALA A 135 18.79 -7.60 -21.89
CA ALA A 135 18.22 -8.63 -21.03
C ALA A 135 17.77 -9.88 -21.82
N LEU A 136 17.18 -9.69 -23.00
CA LEU A 136 16.77 -10.80 -23.87
C LEU A 136 17.96 -11.51 -24.51
N LYS A 137 19.01 -10.78 -24.91
CA LYS A 137 20.24 -11.37 -25.48
C LYS A 137 20.96 -12.29 -24.50
N ARG A 138 20.96 -11.98 -23.19
CA ARG A 138 21.55 -12.83 -22.14
C ARG A 138 20.82 -14.17 -21.92
N ARG A 139 19.53 -14.26 -22.22
CA ARG A 139 18.78 -15.55 -22.13
C ARG A 139 19.15 -16.53 -23.23
N HIS A 140 19.60 -16.05 -24.39
CA HIS A 140 19.97 -16.90 -25.53
C HIS A 140 21.44 -17.35 -25.50
N THR A 141 22.28 -16.80 -24.63
CA THR A 141 23.74 -17.09 -24.58
C THR A 141 24.17 -17.97 -23.39
N GLN A 142 23.24 -18.44 -22.55
CA GLN A 142 23.55 -19.39 -21.48
C GLN A 142 23.27 -20.81 -22.00
N PRO A 143 24.28 -21.67 -22.23
CA PRO A 143 24.04 -23.08 -22.50
C PRO A 143 23.45 -23.73 -21.24
N GLY A 144 22.41 -24.54 -21.43
CA GLY A 144 21.77 -25.33 -20.37
C GLY A 144 22.63 -26.49 -19.88
#